data_AF-A0A220XID1-F1
#
_entry.id   AF-A0A220XID1-F1
#
_cell.length_a   1.000
_cell.length_b   1.000
_cell.length_c   1.000
_cell.angle_alpha   90.00
_cell.angle_beta   90.00
_cell.angle_gamma   90.00
#
_symmetry.space_group_name_H-M   'P 1'
#
loop_
_entity.id
_entity.type
_entity.pdbx_description
1 polymer ?
#
loop_
_entity_poly.entity_id
_entity_poly.type
_entity_poly.pdbx_seq_one_letter_code
_entity_poly.pdbx_strand_id
1 'polypeptide(L)'
;MNNINLLIILISSLLSVAFYTILERKILSYIQIRKGPNKVGLMGILQPFSDAIKLFSKSFILTETANTALMFLSPALSFALSLFILMFIPYSEQGILDSTYSILAFFVISSTSVYSIILIGWSSNSKYCYLGAIRSV
;
A
#
# COMPACT_ATOMS: atom_id res chain seq x y z
N MET A 1 -12.27 -10.43 -21.86
CA MET A 1 -12.56 -11.03 -20.54
C MET A 1 -11.45 -10.76 -19.55
N ASN A 2 -10.16 -10.91 -19.92
CA ASN A 2 -9.05 -10.64 -19.01
C ASN A 2 -9.00 -9.18 -18.47
N ASN A 3 -9.12 -8.16 -19.32
CA ASN A 3 -9.01 -6.76 -18.86
C ASN A 3 -10.14 -6.31 -17.93
N ILE A 4 -11.37 -6.83 -18.11
CA ILE A 4 -12.50 -6.54 -17.23
C ILE A 4 -12.29 -7.25 -15.88
N ASN A 5 -11.84 -8.51 -15.90
CA ASN A 5 -11.46 -9.23 -14.68
C ASN A 5 -10.35 -8.50 -13.92
N LEU A 6 -9.32 -8.00 -14.63
CA LEU A 6 -8.25 -7.21 -14.05
C LEU A 6 -8.77 -5.94 -13.37
N LEU A 7 -9.68 -5.19 -14.00
CA LEU A 7 -10.30 -4.02 -13.37
C LEU A 7 -11.10 -4.39 -12.12
N ILE A 8 -11.86 -5.49 -12.15
CA ILE A 8 -12.64 -5.96 -10.99
C ILE A 8 -11.71 -6.37 -9.84
N ILE A 9 -10.63 -7.09 -10.13
CA ILE A 9 -9.63 -7.52 -9.13
C ILE A 9 -8.94 -6.30 -8.51
N LEU A 10 -8.55 -5.31 -9.32
CA LEU A 10 -7.94 -4.07 -8.82
C LEU A 10 -8.90 -3.25 -7.95
N ILE A 11 -10.16 -3.07 -8.37
CA ILE A 11 -11.13 -2.28 -7.60
C ILE A 11 -11.48 -2.98 -6.28
N SER A 12 -11.72 -4.30 -6.32
CA SER A 12 -12.08 -5.08 -5.13
C SER A 12 -10.94 -5.15 -4.11
N SER A 13 -9.68 -5.29 -4.56
CA SER A 13 -8.51 -5.28 -3.68
C SER A 13 -8.27 -3.92 -3.02
N LEU A 14 -8.42 -2.80 -3.74
CA LEU A 14 -8.30 -1.47 -3.14
C LEU A 14 -9.40 -1.21 -2.11
N LEU A 15 -10.63 -1.66 -2.39
CA LEU A 15 -11.75 -1.57 -1.45
C LEU A 15 -11.49 -2.41 -0.19
N SER A 16 -10.96 -3.63 -0.34
CA SER A 16 -10.70 -4.51 0.79
C SER A 16 -9.62 -3.93 1.72
N VAL A 17 -8.55 -3.35 1.16
CA VAL A 17 -7.50 -2.67 1.94
C VAL A 17 -8.08 -1.48 2.72
N ALA A 18 -8.96 -0.68 2.12
CA ALA A 18 -9.59 0.44 2.81
C ALA A 18 -10.39 -0.03 4.05
N PHE A 19 -11.18 -1.09 3.93
CA PHE A 19 -11.94 -1.64 5.07
C PHE A 19 -11.06 -2.38 6.09
N TYR A 20 -9.96 -2.98 5.64
CA TYR A 20 -8.98 -3.62 6.52
C TYR A 20 -8.44 -2.63 7.58
N THR A 21 -8.24 -1.36 7.21
CA THR A 21 -7.80 -0.32 8.19
C THR A 21 -8.82 -0.07 9.32
N ILE A 22 -10.13 -0.16 9.04
CA ILE A 22 -11.16 -0.03 10.07
C ILE A 22 -11.15 -1.25 10.98
N LEU A 23 -11.04 -2.44 10.38
CA LEU A 23 -10.99 -3.70 11.09
C LEU A 23 -9.82 -3.70 12.09
N GLU A 24 -8.63 -3.30 11.65
CA GLU A 24 -7.45 -3.18 12.51
C GLU A 24 -7.72 -2.24 13.70
N ARG A 25 -8.22 -1.02 13.44
CA ARG A 25 -8.53 -0.04 14.50
C ARG A 25 -9.58 -0.55 15.48
N LYS A 26 -10.60 -1.26 15.02
CA LYS A 26 -11.65 -1.83 15.88
C LYS A 26 -11.11 -2.97 16.73
N ILE A 27 -10.36 -3.91 16.15
CA ILE A 27 -9.73 -5.03 16.89
C ILE A 27 -8.81 -4.51 17.99
N LEU A 28 -7.91 -3.57 17.67
CA LEU A 28 -7.01 -2.98 18.67
C LEU A 28 -7.77 -2.26 19.78
N SER A 29 -8.89 -1.63 19.44
CA SER A 29 -9.74 -0.95 20.44
C SER A 29 -10.43 -1.97 21.35
N TYR A 30 -10.92 -3.08 20.81
CA TYR A 30 -11.53 -4.15 21.61
C TYR A 30 -10.53 -4.81 22.56
N ILE A 31 -9.29 -5.06 22.12
CA ILE A 31 -8.21 -5.58 22.98
C ILE A 31 -7.92 -4.60 24.13
N GLN A 32 -7.92 -3.30 23.84
CA GLN A 32 -7.64 -2.24 24.80
C GLN A 32 -8.86 -1.78 25.62
N ILE A 33 -10.00 -2.47 25.51
CA ILE A 33 -11.26 -2.12 26.22
C ILE A 33 -11.68 -0.65 25.97
N ARG A 34 -11.45 -0.15 24.75
CA ARG A 34 -11.96 1.15 24.30
C ARG A 34 -12.79 0.97 23.04
N LYS A 35 -13.69 1.92 22.77
CA LYS A 35 -14.45 1.91 21.51
C LYS A 35 -13.59 2.49 20.40
N GLY A 36 -13.52 1.76 19.29
CA GLY A 36 -12.87 2.23 18.06
C GLY A 36 -13.64 3.37 17.39
N PRO A 37 -13.28 3.76 16.16
CA PRO A 37 -13.95 4.83 15.45
C PRO A 37 -15.44 4.53 15.29
N ASN A 38 -16.29 5.32 15.95
CA ASN A 38 -17.75 5.17 15.95
C ASN A 38 -18.49 6.43 15.45
N LYS A 39 -17.82 7.58 15.35
CA LYS A 39 -18.47 8.88 15.06
C LYS A 39 -18.57 9.22 13.57
N VAL A 40 -17.65 8.72 12.73
CA VAL A 40 -17.62 9.04 11.30
C VAL A 40 -18.63 8.16 10.55
N GLY A 41 -19.86 8.68 10.39
CA GLY A 41 -20.98 7.98 9.76
C GLY A 41 -21.57 6.86 10.63
N LEU A 42 -22.24 5.89 9.98
CA LEU A 42 -22.80 4.71 10.66
C LEU A 42 -21.66 3.82 11.18
N MET A 43 -21.51 3.74 12.51
CA MET A 43 -20.52 2.88 13.21
C MET A 43 -19.07 3.01 12.69
N GLY A 44 -18.69 4.18 12.16
CA GLY A 44 -17.32 4.44 11.67
C GLY A 44 -16.97 3.90 10.29
N ILE A 45 -17.95 3.40 9.49
CA ILE A 45 -17.69 2.78 8.18
C ILE A 45 -17.00 3.76 7.20
N LEU A 46 -17.31 5.06 7.29
CA LEU A 46 -16.77 6.07 6.39
C LEU A 46 -15.37 6.61 6.79
N GLN A 47 -14.75 6.04 7.83
CA GLN A 47 -13.45 6.49 8.32
C GLN A 47 -12.32 6.49 7.27
N PRO A 48 -12.12 5.43 6.45
CA PRO A 48 -11.02 5.37 5.49
C PRO A 48 -11.12 6.46 4.42
N PHE A 49 -12.36 6.79 4.02
CA PHE A 49 -12.61 7.89 3.09
C PHE A 49 -12.28 9.24 3.70
N SER A 50 -12.64 9.47 4.97
CA SER A 50 -12.27 10.72 5.67
C SER A 50 -10.76 10.89 5.84
N ASP A 51 -10.03 9.79 6.10
CA ASP A 51 -8.58 9.82 6.23
C ASP A 51 -7.91 10.09 4.87
N ALA A 52 -8.43 9.51 3.78
CA ALA A 52 -7.96 9.78 2.42
C ALA A 52 -8.17 11.26 2.04
N ILE A 53 -9.39 11.80 2.23
CA ILE A 53 -9.70 13.21 1.93
C ILE A 53 -8.78 14.14 2.74
N LYS A 54 -8.54 13.82 4.01
CA LYS A 54 -7.62 14.59 4.86
C LYS A 54 -6.20 14.61 4.30
N LEU A 55 -5.69 13.49 3.80
CA LEU A 55 -4.35 13.44 3.18
C LEU A 55 -4.29 14.22 1.88
N PHE A 56 -5.32 14.15 1.02
CA PHE A 56 -5.38 14.94 -0.22
C PHE A 56 -5.47 16.46 0.01
N SER A 57 -6.07 16.89 1.13
CA SER A 57 -6.17 18.31 1.47
C SER A 57 -4.90 18.92 2.08
N LYS A 58 -3.93 18.10 2.50
CA LYS A 58 -2.70 18.60 3.13
C LYS A 58 -1.75 19.18 2.08
N SER A 59 -1.06 20.27 2.43
CA SER A 59 0.01 20.81 1.61
C SER A 59 1.18 19.82 1.53
N PHE A 60 1.78 19.71 0.35
CA PHE A 60 3.02 18.98 0.16
C PHE A 60 4.17 19.80 0.78
N ILE A 61 4.87 19.21 1.74
CA ILE A 61 6.07 19.80 2.35
C ILE A 61 7.26 19.05 1.78
N LEU A 62 8.02 19.73 0.92
CA LEU A 62 9.29 19.24 0.39
C LEU A 62 10.42 19.83 1.24
N THR A 63 11.37 19.00 1.65
CA THR A 63 12.60 19.47 2.31
C THR A 63 13.60 19.92 1.26
N GLU A 64 14.19 21.11 1.42
CA GLU A 64 15.13 21.73 0.47
C GLU A 64 16.33 20.84 0.10
N THR A 65 16.76 19.96 1.01
CA THR A 65 17.92 19.09 0.78
C THR A 65 17.57 17.75 0.12
N ALA A 66 16.28 17.42 -0.06
CA ALA A 66 15.88 16.11 -0.57
C ALA A 66 15.85 16.05 -2.10
N ASN A 67 16.07 14.85 -2.66
CA ASN A 67 15.89 14.61 -4.08
C ASN A 67 14.39 14.46 -4.41
N THR A 68 13.80 15.51 -4.96
CA THR A 68 12.36 15.59 -5.24
C THR A 68 11.87 14.51 -6.19
N ALA A 69 12.64 14.18 -7.24
CA ALA A 69 12.26 13.17 -8.23
C ALA A 69 12.14 11.77 -7.60
N LEU A 70 13.15 11.37 -6.82
CA LEU A 70 13.17 10.07 -6.15
C LEU A 70 12.12 9.98 -5.03
N MET A 71 11.83 11.10 -4.35
CA MET A 71 10.85 11.13 -3.27
C MET A 71 9.42 10.87 -3.76
N PHE A 72 9.08 11.30 -4.98
CA PHE A 72 7.77 10.99 -5.59
C PHE A 72 7.75 9.63 -6.29
N LEU A 73 8.83 9.24 -6.96
CA LEU A 73 8.88 7.98 -7.72
C LEU A 73 8.95 6.76 -6.80
N SER A 74 9.64 6.84 -5.67
CA SER A 74 9.89 5.67 -4.82
C SER A 74 8.62 5.11 -4.13
N PRO A 75 7.68 5.91 -3.58
CA PRO A 75 6.40 5.38 -3.09
C PRO A 75 5.48 4.92 -4.22
N ALA A 76 5.57 5.53 -5.41
CA ALA A 76 4.83 5.06 -6.57
C ALA A 76 5.32 3.68 -7.05
N LEU A 77 6.63 3.44 -6.99
CA LEU A 77 7.24 2.16 -7.35
C LEU A 77 6.86 1.05 -6.36
N SER A 78 6.84 1.33 -5.05
CA SER A 78 6.40 0.33 -4.06
C SER A 78 4.92 -0.05 -4.24
N PHE A 79 4.06 0.93 -4.54
CA PHE A 79 2.66 0.70 -4.87
C PHE A 79 2.48 -0.07 -6.19
N ALA A 80 3.27 0.24 -7.23
CA ALA A 80 3.21 -0.49 -8.49
C ALA A 80 3.62 -1.97 -8.30
N LEU A 81 4.69 -2.24 -7.54
CA LEU A 81 5.12 -3.61 -7.25
C LEU A 81 4.06 -4.43 -6.52
N SER A 82 3.32 -3.84 -5.56
CA SER A 82 2.25 -4.55 -4.86
C SER A 82 1.07 -4.88 -5.77
N LEU A 83 0.73 -4.01 -6.73
CA LEU A 83 -0.29 -4.28 -7.75
C LEU A 83 0.16 -5.37 -8.74
N PHE A 84 1.44 -5.42 -9.10
CA PHE A 84 1.97 -6.50 -9.96
C PHE A 84 1.87 -7.87 -9.29
N ILE A 85 2.16 -7.97 -7.99
CA ILE A 85 2.00 -9.21 -7.22
C ILE A 85 0.55 -9.73 -7.34
N LEU A 86 -0.42 -8.82 -7.29
CA LEU A 86 -1.84 -9.16 -7.34
C LEU A 86 -2.22 -9.91 -8.63
N MET A 87 -1.53 -9.66 -9.75
CA MET A 87 -1.84 -10.32 -11.03
C MET A 87 -1.44 -11.80 -11.06
N PHE A 88 -0.49 -12.22 -10.22
CA PHE A 88 0.02 -13.60 -10.18
C PHE A 88 -0.72 -14.49 -9.17
N ILE A 89 -1.61 -13.91 -8.36
CA ILE A 89 -2.41 -14.69 -7.41
C ILE A 89 -3.50 -15.45 -8.18
N PRO A 90 -3.68 -16.76 -7.93
CA PRO A 90 -4.71 -17.54 -8.60
C PRO A 90 -6.11 -17.12 -8.11
N TYR A 91 -6.92 -16.55 -9.01
CA TYR A 91 -8.33 -16.20 -8.76
C TYR A 91 -9.25 -17.15 -9.53
N SER A 92 -9.32 -18.42 -9.13
CA SER A 92 -10.16 -19.45 -9.77
C SER A 92 -10.29 -19.27 -11.29
N GLU A 93 -11.50 -19.11 -11.81
CA GLU A 93 -11.80 -18.93 -13.26
C GLU A 93 -11.59 -17.48 -13.76
N GLN A 94 -11.25 -16.55 -12.87
CA GLN A 94 -11.11 -15.12 -13.15
C GLN A 94 -9.64 -14.65 -13.17
N GLY A 95 -8.69 -15.57 -13.01
CA GLY A 95 -7.25 -15.28 -13.00
C GLY A 95 -6.77 -14.55 -14.26
N ILE A 96 -5.89 -13.57 -14.07
CA ILE A 96 -5.40 -12.71 -15.15
C ILE A 96 -4.27 -13.38 -15.93
N LEU A 97 -3.34 -13.98 -15.19
CA LEU A 97 -2.16 -14.65 -15.71
C LEU A 97 -2.03 -16.01 -15.03
N ASP A 98 -2.62 -17.03 -15.64
CA ASP A 98 -2.32 -18.40 -15.25
C ASP A 98 -1.06 -18.85 -16.00
N SER A 99 0.06 -18.87 -15.28
CA SER A 99 1.33 -19.37 -15.80
C SER A 99 1.88 -20.39 -14.82
N THR A 100 2.55 -21.41 -15.34
CA THR A 100 3.22 -22.45 -14.54
C THR A 100 4.27 -21.88 -13.57
N TYR A 101 4.75 -20.66 -13.83
CA TYR A 101 5.75 -19.97 -13.04
C TYR A 101 5.19 -18.84 -12.16
N SER A 102 3.88 -18.82 -11.89
CA SER A 102 3.23 -17.79 -11.05
C SER A 102 3.91 -17.63 -9.68
N ILE A 103 4.28 -18.73 -9.03
CA ILE A 103 4.99 -18.73 -7.74
C ILE A 103 6.40 -18.15 -7.88
N LEU A 104 7.12 -18.47 -8.96
CA LEU A 104 8.46 -17.91 -9.21
C LEU A 104 8.37 -16.40 -9.44
N ALA A 105 7.39 -15.95 -10.21
CA ALA A 105 7.14 -14.52 -10.44
C ALA A 105 6.83 -13.78 -9.13
N PHE A 106 6.05 -14.38 -8.23
CA PHE A 106 5.81 -13.85 -6.89
C PHE A 106 7.13 -13.63 -6.12
N PHE A 107 8.02 -14.62 -6.11
CA PHE A 107 9.32 -14.50 -5.44
C PHE A 107 10.19 -13.40 -6.06
N VAL A 108 10.28 -13.34 -7.39
CA VAL A 108 11.08 -12.30 -8.07
C VAL A 108 10.55 -10.91 -7.70
N ILE A 109 9.24 -10.67 -7.83
CA ILE A 109 8.67 -9.34 -7.55
C ILE A 109 8.82 -8.98 -6.06
N SER A 110 8.59 -9.93 -5.16
CA SER A 110 8.79 -9.70 -3.72
C SER A 110 10.23 -9.31 -3.39
N SER A 111 11.23 -9.95 -4.01
CA SER A 111 12.64 -9.59 -3.82
C SER A 111 12.97 -8.18 -4.33
N THR A 112 12.33 -7.73 -5.42
CA THR A 112 12.54 -6.38 -5.96
C THR A 112 11.92 -5.28 -5.10
N SER A 113 10.93 -5.59 -4.25
CA SER A 113 10.28 -4.61 -3.38
C SER A 113 11.24 -3.97 -2.36
N VAL A 114 12.30 -4.68 -1.99
CA VAL A 114 13.35 -4.21 -1.08
C VAL A 114 14.05 -2.96 -1.61
N TYR A 115 14.29 -2.88 -2.92
CA TYR A 115 14.95 -1.72 -3.53
C TYR A 115 14.11 -0.45 -3.41
N SER A 116 12.77 -0.57 -3.44
CA SER A 116 11.88 0.57 -3.26
C SER A 116 12.07 1.24 -1.88
N ILE A 117 12.31 0.44 -0.84
CA ILE A 117 12.48 0.90 0.54
C ILE A 117 13.81 1.65 0.70
N ILE A 118 14.89 1.13 0.12
CA ILE A 118 16.20 1.80 0.14
C ILE A 118 16.14 3.14 -0.59
N LEU A 119 15.46 3.19 -1.74
CA LEU A 119 15.30 4.42 -2.52
C LEU A 119 14.55 5.51 -1.74
N ILE A 120 13.52 5.15 -0.97
CA ILE A 120 12.82 6.09 -0.07
C ILE A 120 13.80 6.67 0.95
N GLY A 121 14.57 5.82 1.63
CA GLY A 121 15.54 6.24 2.63
C GLY A 121 16.60 7.21 2.10
N TRP A 122 17.13 6.90 0.92
CA TRP A 122 18.14 7.71 0.26
C TRP A 122 17.59 9.05 -0.26
N SER A 123 16.32 9.09 -0.72
CA SER A 123 15.72 10.31 -1.27
C SER A 123 15.67 11.50 -0.30
N SER A 124 15.57 11.23 1.00
CA SER A 124 15.42 12.25 2.06
C SER A 124 16.71 12.98 2.44
N ASN A 125 17.88 12.51 1.98
CA ASN A 125 19.20 13.07 2.31
C ASN A 125 19.43 13.34 3.82
N SER A 126 18.86 12.50 4.69
CA SER A 126 19.07 12.58 6.15
C SER A 126 19.72 11.30 6.69
N LYS A 127 20.69 11.45 7.60
CA LYS A 127 21.44 10.31 8.18
C LYS A 127 20.52 9.29 8.88
N TYR A 128 19.50 9.78 9.60
CA TYR A 128 18.57 8.92 10.33
C TYR A 128 17.63 8.13 9.41
N CYS A 129 17.11 8.76 8.36
CA CYS A 129 16.24 8.06 7.41
C CYS A 129 17.01 6.99 6.63
N TYR A 130 18.26 7.29 6.23
CA TYR A 130 19.12 6.32 5.56
C TYR A 130 19.45 5.11 6.45
N LEU A 131 19.83 5.35 7.72
CA LEU A 131 20.05 4.26 8.70
C LEU A 131 18.78 3.45 8.97
N GLY A 132 17.61 4.11 8.99
CA GLY A 132 16.31 3.44 9.13
C GLY A 132 16.02 2.51 7.96
N ALA A 133 16.27 2.97 6.73
CA ALA A 133 16.03 2.18 5.53
C ALA A 133 16.96 0.95 5.43
N ILE A 134 18.23 1.09 5.82
CA ILE A 134 19.15 -0.06 5.87
C ILE A 134 18.69 -1.10 6.90
N ARG A 135 18.09 -0.68 8.02
CA ARG A 135 17.60 -1.62 9.04
C ARG A 135 16.30 -2.33 8.66
N SER A 136 15.49 -1.73 7.80
CA SER A 136 14.23 -2.33 7.35
C SER A 136 14.41 -3.37 6.23
N VAL A 137 15.56 -3.35 5.56
CA VAL A 137 15.96 -4.33 4.54
C VAL A 137 16.71 -5.48 5.20
#